data_AF-A0A962IMK5-F1
#
_entry.id   AF-A0A962IMK5-F1
#
_cell.length_a   1.000
_cell.length_b   1.000
_cell.length_c   1.000
_cell.angle_alpha   90.00
_cell.angle_beta   90.00
_cell.angle_gamma   90.00
#
_symmetry.space_group_name_H-M   'P 1'
#
loop_
_entity.id
_entity.type
_entity.pdbx_description
1 polymer ?
#
loop_
_entity_poly.entity_id
_entity_poly.type
_entity_poly.pdbx_seq_one_letter_code
_entity_poly.pdbx_strand_id
1 'polypeptide(L)'
;MGSGETLWEVATATRPAGVDDMNRLMVTLLRMNPNAFYEDNINALKRGAVLRIPTAAEVNAIPVAEARDAVAQQNEIWRAYQERA
;
A
#
# COMPACT_ATOMS: atom_id res chain seq x y z
N MET A 1 -5.45 -13.53 -16.25
CA MET A 1 -4.45 -12.51 -15.91
C MET A 1 -4.05 -12.77 -14.47
N GLY A 2 -2.80 -13.11 -14.21
CA GLY A 2 -2.36 -13.49 -12.86
C GLY A 2 -2.47 -12.27 -11.95
N SER A 3 -3.45 -12.28 -11.07
CA SER A 3 -3.66 -11.28 -10.03
C SER A 3 -2.41 -11.24 -9.15
N GLY A 4 -1.51 -10.30 -9.44
CA GLY A 4 -0.47 -9.94 -8.48
C GLY A 4 -1.15 -9.46 -7.21
N GLU A 5 -0.59 -9.82 -6.06
CA GLU A 5 -1.10 -9.33 -4.78
C GLU A 5 -1.10 -7.80 -4.80
N THR A 6 -2.29 -7.23 -4.68
CA THR A 6 -2.50 -5.80 -4.54
C THR A 6 -1.93 -5.32 -3.20
N LEU A 7 -1.54 -4.05 -3.10
CA LEU A 7 -1.13 -3.45 -1.82
C LEU A 7 -2.15 -3.70 -0.70
N TRP A 8 -3.43 -3.78 -1.03
CA TRP A 8 -4.49 -4.11 -0.08
C TRP A 8 -4.39 -5.54 0.43
N GLU A 9 -4.13 -6.52 -0.44
CA GLU A 9 -3.92 -7.93 -0.06
C GLU A 9 -2.66 -8.08 0.80
N VAL A 10 -1.56 -7.44 0.41
CA VAL A 10 -0.32 -7.40 1.20
C VAL A 10 -0.57 -6.77 2.57
N ALA A 11 -1.19 -5.59 2.62
CA ALA A 11 -1.49 -4.89 3.86
C ALA A 11 -2.39 -5.72 4.78
N THR A 12 -3.37 -6.43 4.21
CA THR A 12 -4.26 -7.33 4.96
C THR A 12 -3.48 -8.52 5.52
N ALA A 13 -2.58 -9.12 4.73
CA ALA A 13 -1.76 -10.25 5.13
C ALA A 13 -0.70 -9.87 6.18
N THR A 14 -0.18 -8.64 6.15
CA THR A 14 0.94 -8.20 6.99
C THR A 14 0.52 -7.20 8.07
N ARG A 15 -0.78 -7.09 8.38
CA ARG A 15 -1.30 -6.11 9.35
C ARG A 15 -0.72 -6.35 10.75
N PRO A 16 0.03 -5.39 11.32
CA PRO A 16 0.50 -5.49 12.70
C PRO A 16 -0.66 -5.44 13.70
N ALA A 17 -0.52 -6.12 14.84
CA ALA A 17 -1.48 -6.00 15.93
C ALA A 17 -1.55 -4.55 16.46
N GLY A 18 -2.75 -4.03 16.68
CA GLY A 18 -2.98 -2.63 17.13
C GLY A 18 -3.05 -1.60 16.00
N VAL A 19 -3.17 -2.05 14.74
CA VAL A 19 -3.49 -1.20 13.59
C VAL A 19 -4.97 -1.37 13.23
N ASP A 20 -5.75 -0.32 13.49
CA ASP A 20 -7.20 -0.32 13.24
C ASP A 20 -7.57 0.31 11.88
N ASP A 21 -6.69 1.14 11.31
CA ASP A 21 -6.94 1.85 10.05
C ASP A 21 -6.09 1.30 8.90
N MET A 22 -6.76 0.72 7.92
CA MET A 22 -6.10 0.13 6.76
C MET A 22 -5.55 1.16 5.78
N ASN A 23 -6.14 2.35 5.70
CA ASN A 23 -5.61 3.41 4.84
C ASN A 23 -4.25 3.87 5.35
N ARG A 24 -4.11 4.03 6.67
CA ARG A 24 -2.81 4.35 7.29
C ARG A 24 -1.78 3.26 7.00
N LEU A 25 -2.15 1.99 7.14
CA LEU A 25 -1.22 0.89 6.87
C LEU A 25 -0.77 0.87 5.41
N MET A 26 -1.70 0.96 4.47
CA MET A 26 -1.39 0.97 3.04
C MET A 26 -0.44 2.11 2.67
N VAL A 27 -0.73 3.33 3.14
CA VAL A 27 0.12 4.51 2.87
C VAL A 27 1.50 4.36 3.50
N THR A 28 1.56 3.82 4.73
CA THR A 28 2.84 3.57 5.41
C THR A 28 3.66 2.51 4.68
N LEU A 29 3.04 1.40 4.27
CA LEU A 29 3.69 0.34 3.50
C LEU A 29 4.23 0.86 2.17
N LEU A 30 3.44 1.64 1.44
CA LEU A 30 3.87 2.25 0.17
C LEU A 30 5.08 3.18 0.40
N ARG A 31 5.00 4.07 1.39
CA ARG A 31 6.08 5.01 1.73
C ARG A 31 7.35 4.34 2.19
N MET A 32 7.25 3.23 2.92
CA MET A 32 8.43 2.47 3.37
C MET A 32 9.01 1.56 2.30
N ASN A 33 8.24 1.23 1.27
CA ASN A 33 8.63 0.28 0.23
C ASN A 33 8.46 0.85 -1.19
N PRO A 34 8.93 2.07 -1.49
CA PRO A 34 8.74 2.68 -2.82
C PRO A 34 9.41 1.85 -3.93
N ASN A 35 10.49 1.13 -3.61
CA ASN A 35 11.24 0.31 -4.56
C ASN A 35 10.63 -1.07 -4.81
N ALA A 36 9.67 -1.50 -3.97
CA ALA A 36 9.06 -2.82 -4.07
C ALA A 36 8.01 -2.90 -5.18
N PHE A 37 7.48 -1.75 -5.60
CA PHE A 37 6.49 -1.61 -6.66
C PHE A 37 7.18 -1.15 -7.96
N TYR A 38 6.77 -1.66 -9.11
CA TYR A 38 7.22 -1.17 -10.42
C TYR A 38 6.42 0.07 -10.82
N GLU A 39 7.08 1.20 -11.14
CA GLU A 39 6.43 2.41 -11.68
C GLU A 39 5.25 2.93 -10.85
N ASP A 40 5.35 2.86 -9.52
CA ASP A 40 4.25 3.16 -8.57
C ASP A 40 2.98 2.30 -8.78
N ASN A 41 3.08 1.21 -9.55
CA ASN A 41 2.00 0.26 -9.73
C ASN A 41 1.87 -0.62 -8.49
N ILE A 42 0.87 -0.25 -7.69
CA ILE A 42 0.46 -0.85 -6.43
C ILE A 42 0.01 -2.32 -6.55
N ASN A 43 -0.11 -2.86 -7.77
CA ASN A 43 -0.39 -4.27 -8.06
C ASN A 43 0.82 -5.02 -8.65
N ALA A 44 1.90 -4.32 -8.99
CA ALA A 44 3.09 -4.89 -9.58
C ALA A 44 4.19 -5.02 -8.53
N LEU A 45 3.87 -5.71 -7.44
CA LEU A 45 4.87 -6.08 -6.44
C LEU A 45 5.94 -6.93 -7.14
N LYS A 46 7.20 -6.48 -7.06
CA LYS A 46 8.35 -7.22 -7.57
C LYS A 46 8.39 -8.60 -6.93
N ARG A 47 8.45 -9.65 -7.76
CA ARG A 47 8.62 -11.02 -7.27
C ARG A 47 9.94 -11.11 -6.49
N GLY A 48 9.88 -11.54 -5.24
CA GLY A 48 11.05 -11.57 -4.34
C GLY A 48 11.39 -10.22 -3.68
N ALA A 49 10.51 -9.21 -3.78
CA ALA A 49 10.68 -7.98 -3.03
C ALA A 49 10.63 -8.25 -1.53
N VAL A 50 11.64 -7.73 -0.82
CA VAL A 50 11.62 -7.69 0.64
C VAL A 50 10.83 -6.46 1.06
N LEU A 51 9.66 -6.68 1.65
CA LEU A 51 8.86 -5.62 2.22
C LEU A 51 9.23 -5.38 3.67
N ARG A 52 9.51 -4.12 4.01
CA ARG A 52 9.55 -3.66 5.39
C ARG A 52 8.12 -3.48 5.87
N ILE A 53 7.74 -4.31 6.84
CA ILE A 53 6.45 -4.20 7.52
C ILE A 53 6.58 -3.14 8.62
N PRO A 54 5.76 -2.08 8.58
CA PRO A 54 5.78 -1.06 9.62
C PRO A 54 5.24 -1.60 10.94
N THR A 55 5.67 -1.00 12.04
CA THR A 55 5.10 -1.23 13.37
C THR A 55 3.79 -0.46 13.54
N ALA A 56 2.96 -0.87 14.50
CA ALA A 56 1.72 -0.15 14.81
C ALA A 56 1.97 1.32 15.19
N ALA A 57 3.09 1.62 15.86
CA ALA A 57 3.47 2.99 16.19
C ALA A 57 3.76 3.84 14.94
N GLU A 58 4.50 3.30 13.96
CA GLU A 58 4.78 3.98 12.70
C GLU A 58 3.50 4.23 11.89
N VAL A 59 2.57 3.27 11.89
CA VAL A 59 1.26 3.44 11.22
C VAL A 59 0.40 4.48 11.92
N ASN A 60 0.36 4.45 13.26
CA ASN A 60 -0.43 5.40 14.06
C ASN A 60 0.15 6.81 14.06
N ALA A 61 1.43 6.97 13.72
CA ALA A 61 2.06 8.27 13.54
C ALA A 61 1.54 9.02 12.29
N ILE A 62 0.99 8.31 11.29
CA ILE A 62 0.39 8.94 10.12
C ILE A 62 -0.97 9.55 10.49
N PRO A 63 -1.25 10.83 10.23
CA PRO A 63 -2.57 11.42 10.40
C PRO A 63 -3.63 10.71 9.52
N VAL A 64 -4.84 10.46 10.06
CA VAL A 64 -5.94 9.82 9.29
C VAL A 64 -6.28 10.61 8.03
N ALA A 65 -6.29 11.95 8.12
CA ALA A 65 -6.59 12.82 7.00
C ALA A 65 -5.58 12.63 5.86
N GLU A 66 -4.28 12.62 6.20
CA GLU A 66 -3.20 12.40 5.23
C GLU A 66 -3.29 11.01 4.59
N ALA A 67 -3.60 9.98 5.38
CA ALA A 67 -3.79 8.63 4.86
C ALA A 67 -4.97 8.55 3.88
N ARG A 68 -6.07 9.25 4.17
CA ARG A 68 -7.24 9.31 3.28
C ARG A 68 -6.93 10.00 1.96
N ASP A 69 -6.25 11.15 2.01
CA ASP A 69 -5.89 11.90 0.81
C ASP A 69 -4.93 11.09 -0.08
N ALA A 70 -3.93 10.44 0.54
CA ALA A 70 -2.99 9.59 -0.18
C ALA A 70 -3.68 8.36 -0.82
N VAL A 71 -4.63 7.73 -0.12
CA VAL A 71 -5.41 6.62 -0.69
C VAL A 71 -6.33 7.10 -1.81
N ALA A 72 -6.93 8.29 -1.70
CA ALA A 72 -7.75 8.85 -2.76
C ALA A 72 -6.93 9.06 -4.05
N GLN A 73 -5.74 9.66 -3.93
CA GLN A 73 -4.81 9.82 -5.05
C GLN A 73 -4.39 8.48 -5.66
N GLN A 74 -4.09 7.49 -4.82
CA GLN A 74 -3.75 6.15 -5.31
C GLN A 74 -4.91 5.45 -5.99
N ASN A 75 -6.14 5.63 -5.52
CA ASN A 75 -7.32 5.06 -6.17
C ASN A 75 -7.57 5.67 -7.57
N GLU A 76 -7.18 6.93 -7.78
CA GLU A 76 -7.23 7.58 -9.09
C GLU A 76 -6.14 7.02 -10.02
N ILE A 77 -4.90 6.90 -9.53
CA ILE A 77 -3.78 6.31 -10.27
C ILE A 77 -4.09 4.85 -10.65
N TRP A 78 -4.64 4.08 -9.71
CA TRP A 78 -5.01 2.68 -9.93
C TRP A 78 -6.10 2.52 -10.97
N ARG A 79 -7.14 3.38 -10.94
CA ARG A 79 -8.19 3.41 -11.98
C ARG A 79 -7.61 3.71 -13.36
N ALA A 80 -6.74 4.71 -13.46
CA ALA A 80 -6.07 5.03 -14.72
C ALA A 80 -5.18 3.89 -15.23
N TYR A 81 -4.55 3.11 -14.34
CA TYR A 81 -3.82 1.89 -14.72
C TYR A 81 -4.76 0.78 -15.21
N GLN A 82 -5.91 0.55 -14.57
CA GLN A 82 -6.88 -0.46 -15.00
C GLN A 82 -7.47 -0.15 -16.38
N GLU A 83 -7.69 1.11 -16.71
CA GLU A 83 -8.22 1.53 -18.02
C GLU A 83 -7.18 1.36 -19.15
N ARG A 84 -5.89 1.24 -18.81
CA ARG A 84 -4.77 1.12 -19.76
C ARG A 84 -4.23 -0.31 -19.91
N ALA A 85 -4.69 -1.25 -19.08
CA ALA A 85 -4.21 -2.63 -19.01
C ALA A 85 -5.06 -3.63 -19.81
#